data_AF-A0A1V1P2U3-F1
#
_entry.id   AF-A0A1V1P2U3-F1
#
_cell.length_a   1.000
_cell.length_b   1.000
_cell.length_c   1.000
_cell.angle_alpha   90.00
_cell.angle_beta   90.00
_cell.angle_gamma   90.00
#
_symmetry.space_group_name_H-M   'P 1'
#
loop_
_entity.id
_entity.type
_entity.pdbx_description
1 polymer ?
#
loop_
_entity_poly.entity_id
_entity_poly.type
_entity_poly.pdbx_seq_one_letter_code
_entity_poly.pdbx_strand_id
1 'polypeptide(L)'
;MLGKNSNWKKISRKKIVKKLFYIISISFLISGNVALSDILLDFASTPNPLGSGARAIGMGGAFIGVADDATAASWNPGGLIQLEKPEVSIVGNFVHRIENIVPNHTMGAKGFQSIDLEELNYFSISNDFQWNDLYMVFSLNYQKLYNFNREWDFPIALNNITLPFVGTADIQAQQHYRQDGSLSALGFAFSMQLSRQLSVGFTINYWDEDICNNKWEEFNSIYSAEAYMEMGGIQIPPVNINDIIRHDEYKFEGINYNLGFLFRPVEDFTIGMVYKTQFNADIAHRIYTNGILESVLDEKMKMPASYGIGISYRFSQDFRMSADYYETQWQHFMVRDENDNEVSGVTKQHDSQSDVDPTRQIRVGAEYYFTQPAYRIPFRCGLFYDPAPSNGSVDDYWGFSSGSGFISGNIEFDMAYQYRKGNDVGDTIVREYNFEMDVEEHLLFGSLIVSF
;
A
#
# COMPACT_ATOMS: atom_id res chain seq x y z
N MET A 1 -82.48 -32.61 7.63
CA MET A 1 -81.93 -31.29 8.02
C MET A 1 -80.43 -31.41 8.20
N LEU A 2 -79.63 -31.04 7.21
CA LEU A 2 -78.19 -30.75 7.35
C LEU A 2 -77.85 -29.70 6.29
N GLY A 3 -77.70 -28.45 6.72
CA GLY A 3 -77.38 -27.31 5.84
C GLY A 3 -75.90 -27.31 5.47
N LYS A 4 -75.61 -27.30 4.17
CA LYS A 4 -74.29 -26.98 3.62
C LYS A 4 -74.23 -25.47 3.35
N ASN A 5 -73.46 -24.74 4.15
CA ASN A 5 -72.97 -23.42 3.80
C ASN A 5 -71.47 -23.54 3.49
N SER A 6 -71.12 -23.54 2.19
CA SER A 6 -69.74 -23.32 1.75
C SER A 6 -69.69 -22.10 0.83
N ASN A 7 -69.48 -20.93 1.43
CA ASN A 7 -69.23 -19.69 0.72
C ASN A 7 -67.76 -19.65 0.25
N TRP A 8 -67.45 -20.28 -0.88
CA TRP A 8 -66.21 -20.02 -1.60
C TRP A 8 -66.42 -18.77 -2.47
N LYS A 9 -66.00 -17.60 -1.96
CA LYS A 9 -65.91 -16.37 -2.75
C LYS A 9 -65.01 -16.64 -3.97
N LYS A 10 -65.58 -16.58 -5.18
CA LYS A 10 -64.85 -16.58 -6.45
C LYS A 10 -63.86 -15.42 -6.46
N ILE A 11 -62.61 -15.67 -6.10
CA ILE A 11 -61.54 -14.70 -6.29
C ILE A 11 -61.33 -14.58 -7.80
N SER A 12 -61.57 -13.38 -8.34
CA SER A 12 -61.37 -13.08 -9.76
C SER A 12 -59.94 -13.43 -10.19
N ARG A 13 -59.78 -14.24 -11.26
CA ARG A 13 -58.48 -14.57 -11.87
C ARG A 13 -57.60 -13.33 -12.08
N LYS A 14 -58.19 -12.17 -12.41
CA LYS A 14 -57.47 -10.90 -12.58
C LYS A 14 -56.84 -10.37 -11.28
N LYS A 15 -57.46 -10.60 -10.11
CA LYS A 15 -56.90 -10.21 -8.81
C LYS A 15 -55.76 -11.13 -8.37
N ILE A 16 -55.83 -12.42 -8.72
CA ILE A 16 -54.76 -13.39 -8.46
C ILE A 16 -53.54 -13.07 -9.33
N VAL A 17 -53.74 -12.82 -10.63
CA VAL A 17 -52.65 -12.44 -11.55
C VAL A 17 -51.99 -11.13 -11.13
N LYS A 18 -52.76 -10.11 -10.70
CA LYS A 18 -52.18 -8.86 -10.17
C LYS A 18 -51.38 -9.07 -8.88
N LYS A 19 -51.85 -9.93 -7.97
CA LYS A 19 -51.10 -10.27 -6.74
C LYS A 19 -49.85 -11.08 -7.04
N LEU A 20 -49.91 -12.05 -7.96
CA LEU A 20 -48.75 -12.80 -8.42
C LEU A 20 -47.75 -11.89 -9.11
N PHE A 21 -48.20 -10.97 -9.96
CA PHE A 21 -47.31 -9.99 -10.59
C PHE A 21 -46.63 -9.12 -9.52
N TYR A 22 -47.37 -8.61 -8.53
CA TYR A 22 -46.80 -7.83 -7.43
C TYR A 22 -45.80 -8.63 -6.58
N ILE A 23 -46.11 -9.91 -6.29
CA ILE A 23 -45.22 -10.78 -5.53
C ILE A 23 -43.98 -11.11 -6.35
N ILE A 24 -44.11 -11.37 -7.66
CA ILE A 24 -42.99 -11.59 -8.57
C ILE A 24 -42.14 -10.32 -8.68
N SER A 25 -42.74 -9.13 -8.81
CA SER A 25 -42.02 -7.84 -8.84
C SER A 25 -41.29 -7.55 -7.52
N ILE A 26 -41.89 -7.88 -6.37
CA ILE A 26 -41.27 -7.73 -5.05
C ILE A 26 -40.15 -8.75 -4.87
N SER A 27 -40.35 -10.00 -5.30
CA SER A 27 -39.29 -11.02 -5.33
C SER A 27 -38.15 -10.62 -6.27
N PHE A 28 -38.45 -9.94 -7.38
CA PHE A 28 -37.48 -9.39 -8.35
C PHE A 28 -36.64 -8.25 -7.75
N LEU A 29 -37.27 -7.37 -6.95
CA LEU A 29 -36.59 -6.32 -6.19
C LEU A 29 -35.69 -6.89 -5.09
N ILE A 30 -36.09 -8.00 -4.46
CA ILE A 30 -35.31 -8.63 -3.39
C ILE A 30 -34.16 -9.48 -3.98
N SER A 31 -34.37 -10.19 -5.09
CA SER A 31 -33.32 -10.95 -5.77
C SER A 31 -32.35 -10.07 -6.57
N GLY A 32 -32.79 -8.89 -7.03
CA GLY A 32 -31.92 -7.94 -7.72
C GLY A 32 -30.80 -7.40 -6.84
N ASN A 33 -31.07 -7.14 -5.56
CA ASN A 33 -30.04 -6.68 -4.61
C ASN A 33 -28.96 -7.75 -4.35
N VAL A 34 -29.34 -9.04 -4.33
CA VAL A 34 -28.39 -10.15 -4.10
C VAL A 34 -27.49 -10.39 -5.31
N ALA A 35 -27.95 -10.12 -6.54
CA ALA A 35 -27.13 -10.26 -7.74
C ALA A 35 -26.23 -9.05 -8.04
N LEU A 36 -26.46 -7.90 -7.38
CA LEU A 36 -25.73 -6.67 -7.62
C LEU A 36 -24.48 -6.50 -6.75
N SER A 37 -24.48 -7.08 -5.55
CA SER A 37 -23.25 -7.19 -4.72
C SER A 37 -22.18 -8.03 -5.40
N ASP A 38 -22.58 -9.03 -6.19
CA ASP A 38 -21.69 -9.91 -6.95
C ASP A 38 -21.08 -9.23 -8.21
N ILE A 39 -21.51 -8.01 -8.56
CA ILE A 39 -21.01 -7.25 -9.72
C ILE A 39 -19.87 -6.30 -9.32
N LEU A 40 -19.78 -5.93 -8.04
CA LEU A 40 -18.72 -5.05 -7.55
C LEU A 40 -17.38 -5.78 -7.60
N LEU A 41 -16.48 -5.31 -8.46
CA LEU A 41 -15.10 -5.78 -8.42
C LEU A 41 -14.51 -5.49 -7.04
N ASP A 42 -13.92 -6.52 -6.45
CA ASP A 42 -13.10 -6.39 -5.25
C ASP A 42 -11.66 -6.12 -5.68
N PHE A 43 -11.06 -5.06 -5.14
CA PHE A 43 -9.69 -4.64 -5.47
C PHE A 43 -8.75 -5.10 -4.36
N ALA A 44 -7.59 -5.66 -4.72
CA ALA A 44 -6.57 -5.97 -3.72
C ALA A 44 -5.89 -4.69 -3.21
N SER A 45 -5.90 -4.51 -1.89
CA SER A 45 -5.32 -3.35 -1.19
C SER A 45 -3.85 -3.63 -0.88
N THR A 46 -3.03 -3.77 -1.92
CA THR A 46 -1.60 -4.05 -1.74
C THR A 46 -0.88 -2.78 -1.24
N PRO A 47 -0.25 -2.81 -0.06
CA PRO A 47 0.40 -1.63 0.49
C PRO A 47 1.66 -1.28 -0.31
N ASN A 48 1.82 0.00 -0.70
CA ASN A 48 3.04 0.47 -1.38
C ASN A 48 4.07 0.99 -0.36
N PRO A 49 5.23 0.35 -0.19
CA PRO A 49 6.24 0.79 0.77
C PRO A 49 6.84 2.15 0.38
N LEU A 50 7.04 3.02 1.37
CA LEU A 50 7.72 4.31 1.19
C LEU A 50 9.06 4.34 1.95
N GLY A 51 10.10 4.83 1.27
CA GLY A 51 11.36 5.18 1.91
C GLY A 51 11.26 6.50 2.69
N SER A 52 12.23 6.75 3.57
CA SER A 52 12.30 8.00 4.34
C SER A 52 13.57 8.80 4.04
N GLY A 53 13.45 10.13 3.99
CA GLY A 53 14.57 11.05 3.79
C GLY A 53 14.93 11.34 2.33
N ALA A 54 15.01 12.62 1.96
CA ALA A 54 15.36 13.01 0.60
C ALA A 54 16.79 12.55 0.22
N ARG A 55 17.74 12.60 1.16
CA ARG A 55 19.10 12.08 0.95
C ARG A 55 19.13 10.61 0.54
N ALA A 56 18.43 9.74 1.29
CA ALA A 56 18.33 8.31 0.98
C ALA A 56 17.64 8.06 -0.37
N ILE A 57 16.53 8.77 -0.65
CA ILE A 57 15.82 8.67 -1.93
C ILE A 57 16.72 9.14 -3.09
N GLY A 58 17.50 10.21 -2.92
CA GLY A 58 18.47 10.70 -3.91
C GLY A 58 19.59 9.70 -4.25
N MET A 59 19.82 8.71 -3.37
CA MET A 59 20.74 7.58 -3.55
C MET A 59 20.06 6.32 -4.12
N GLY A 60 18.83 6.46 -4.61
CA GLY A 60 18.02 5.33 -5.11
C GLY A 60 17.55 4.39 -4.00
N GLY A 61 17.57 4.83 -2.74
CA GLY A 61 17.28 4.02 -1.56
C GLY A 61 18.41 3.06 -1.14
N ALA A 62 19.60 3.17 -1.75
CA ALA A 62 20.78 2.39 -1.34
C ALA A 62 21.41 3.01 -0.07
N PHE A 63 20.77 2.81 1.08
CA PHE A 63 21.06 3.51 2.32
C PHE A 63 21.34 2.62 3.54
N ILE A 64 21.20 1.29 3.45
CA ILE A 64 21.40 0.36 4.59
C ILE A 64 22.82 0.44 5.14
N GLY A 65 23.83 0.49 4.26
CA GLY A 65 25.24 0.63 4.61
C GLY A 65 25.69 2.08 4.82
N VAL A 66 24.82 3.06 4.54
CA VAL A 66 25.10 4.50 4.70
C VAL A 66 24.53 4.97 6.03
N ALA A 67 23.20 4.94 6.17
CA ALA A 67 22.40 5.15 7.39
C ALA A 67 23.09 6.05 8.44
N ASP A 68 23.52 7.25 8.04
CA ASP A 68 24.33 8.18 8.84
C ASP A 68 23.62 9.51 9.11
N ASP A 69 22.29 9.54 8.96
CA ASP A 69 21.44 10.69 9.29
C ASP A 69 20.26 10.30 10.20
N ALA A 70 19.44 11.29 10.58
CA ALA A 70 18.30 11.11 11.47
C ALA A 70 17.23 10.11 10.96
N THR A 71 17.24 9.79 9.66
CA THR A 71 16.34 8.78 9.07
C THR A 71 16.88 7.35 9.21
N ALA A 72 18.11 7.17 9.70
CA ALA A 72 18.73 5.86 9.92
C ALA A 72 17.86 4.92 10.77
N ALA A 73 17.06 5.45 11.70
CA ALA A 73 16.10 4.67 12.50
C ALA A 73 15.12 3.83 11.65
N SER A 74 14.81 4.29 10.43
CA SER A 74 13.92 3.61 9.47
C SER A 74 14.64 2.65 8.52
N TRP A 75 15.88 2.96 8.15
CA TRP A 75 16.70 2.22 7.18
C TRP A 75 17.56 1.14 7.84
N ASN A 76 18.34 1.53 8.85
CA ASN A 76 19.19 0.66 9.64
C ASN A 76 19.47 1.31 11.00
N PRO A 77 18.76 0.94 12.09
CA PRO A 77 18.96 1.57 13.39
C PRO A 77 20.38 1.37 13.95
N GLY A 78 21.14 0.37 13.49
CA GLY A 78 22.56 0.22 13.85
C GLY A 78 23.44 1.37 13.32
N GLY A 79 22.99 2.05 12.27
CA GLY A 79 23.63 3.24 11.69
C GLY A 79 23.41 4.52 12.48
N LEU A 80 22.39 4.58 13.34
CA LEU A 80 22.05 5.77 14.14
C LEU A 80 23.20 6.22 15.05
N ILE A 81 24.15 5.33 15.36
CA ILE A 81 25.35 5.65 16.15
C ILE A 81 26.26 6.69 15.48
N GLN A 82 26.09 6.90 14.18
CA GLN A 82 26.89 7.82 13.38
C GLN A 82 26.44 9.28 13.57
N LEU A 83 25.30 9.51 14.22
CA LEU A 83 24.86 10.85 14.60
C LEU A 83 25.73 11.36 15.74
N GLU A 84 26.56 12.37 15.45
CA GLU A 84 27.48 12.97 16.44
C GLU A 84 26.85 14.09 17.25
N LYS A 85 25.61 14.49 16.91
CA LYS A 85 24.90 15.60 17.54
C LYS A 85 23.42 15.27 17.72
N PRO A 86 22.74 15.92 18.67
CA PRO A 86 21.29 15.92 18.71
C PRO A 86 20.72 16.55 17.43
N GLU A 87 19.70 15.94 16.85
CA GLU A 87 19.13 16.38 15.57
C GLU A 87 17.61 16.32 15.60
N VAL A 88 16.99 17.27 14.91
CA VAL A 88 15.57 17.21 14.54
C VAL A 88 15.49 17.10 13.03
N SER A 89 14.70 16.16 12.53
CA SER A 89 14.47 16.00 11.10
C SER A 89 12.99 16.08 10.77
N ILE A 90 12.69 16.68 9.62
CA ILE A 90 11.37 16.66 9.01
C ILE A 90 11.53 16.38 7.53
N VAL A 91 10.70 15.49 7.02
CA VAL A 91 10.67 15.07 5.62
C VAL A 91 9.24 15.17 5.12
N GLY A 92 9.04 16.00 4.11
CA GLY A 92 7.80 16.03 3.33
C GLY A 92 8.02 15.34 1.99
N ASN A 93 6.98 14.74 1.46
CA ASN A 93 6.97 14.23 0.10
C ASN A 93 5.76 14.74 -0.69
N PHE A 94 5.99 14.91 -1.98
CA PHE A 94 4.98 15.09 -2.99
C PHE A 94 5.02 13.88 -3.93
N VAL A 95 3.87 13.22 -4.13
CA VAL A 95 3.74 12.08 -5.03
C VAL A 95 2.84 12.48 -6.19
N HIS A 96 3.31 12.28 -7.42
CA HIS A 96 2.49 12.30 -8.62
C HIS A 96 2.57 10.92 -9.27
N ARG A 97 1.49 10.14 -9.14
CA ARG A 97 1.39 8.82 -9.76
C ARG A 97 0.51 8.89 -10.98
N ILE A 98 0.94 8.27 -12.06
CA ILE A 98 0.18 8.04 -13.28
C ILE A 98 -0.01 6.54 -13.46
N GLU A 99 -1.25 6.09 -13.54
CA GLU A 99 -1.60 4.71 -13.87
C GLU A 99 -2.35 4.72 -15.21
N ASN A 100 -1.80 4.02 -16.20
CA ASN A 100 -2.41 3.86 -17.51
C ASN A 100 -2.88 2.41 -17.66
N ILE A 101 -4.17 2.20 -17.50
CA ILE A 101 -4.77 0.86 -17.59
C ILE A 101 -4.81 0.44 -19.05
N VAL A 102 -4.10 -0.65 -19.37
CA VAL A 102 -4.03 -1.19 -20.72
C VAL A 102 -5.22 -2.13 -20.92
N PRO A 103 -6.05 -1.93 -21.95
CA PRO A 103 -7.25 -2.74 -22.14
C PRO A 103 -6.86 -4.15 -22.58
N ASN A 104 -7.18 -5.15 -21.75
CA ASN A 104 -7.31 -6.52 -22.21
C ASN A 104 -8.78 -6.90 -22.47
N HIS A 105 -8.99 -7.97 -23.24
CA HIS A 105 -10.18 -8.28 -24.05
C HIS A 105 -11.55 -8.40 -23.34
N THR A 106 -11.63 -8.29 -22.01
CA THR A 106 -12.83 -8.57 -21.22
C THR A 106 -13.48 -7.36 -20.55
N MET A 107 -12.73 -6.30 -20.21
CA MET A 107 -13.32 -5.12 -19.52
C MET A 107 -13.23 -3.81 -20.28
N GLY A 108 -12.38 -3.68 -21.31
CA GLY A 108 -12.29 -2.43 -22.08
C GLY A 108 -11.89 -1.21 -21.24
N ALA A 109 -11.35 -1.43 -20.03
CA ALA A 109 -10.86 -0.39 -19.16
C ALA A 109 -9.74 0.38 -19.86
N LYS A 110 -9.98 1.67 -20.06
CA LYS A 110 -9.00 2.64 -20.53
C LYS A 110 -9.14 3.84 -19.62
N GLY A 111 -8.08 4.15 -18.90
CA GLY A 111 -8.08 5.28 -17.99
C GLY A 111 -6.66 5.73 -17.77
N PHE A 112 -6.43 7.02 -17.97
CA PHE A 112 -5.32 7.72 -17.37
C PHE A 112 -5.80 8.16 -16.00
N GLN A 113 -5.12 7.71 -14.96
CA GLN A 113 -5.46 8.06 -13.58
C GLN A 113 -4.26 8.74 -12.97
N SER A 114 -4.48 9.89 -12.32
CA SER A 114 -3.43 10.67 -11.70
C SER A 114 -3.79 11.06 -10.29
N ILE A 115 -2.86 10.84 -9.36
CA ILE A 115 -3.04 11.17 -7.95
C ILE A 115 -1.86 12.04 -7.50
N ASP A 116 -2.21 13.19 -6.92
CA ASP A 116 -1.28 14.12 -6.28
C ASP A 116 -1.42 14.04 -4.75
N LEU A 117 -0.32 13.84 -4.04
CA LEU A 117 -0.32 13.70 -2.58
C LEU A 117 0.79 14.54 -1.96
N GLU A 118 0.45 15.42 -1.02
CA GLU A 118 1.41 16.16 -0.18
C GLU A 118 1.32 15.66 1.25
N GLU A 119 2.40 15.08 1.76
CA GLU A 119 2.33 14.37 3.04
C GLU A 119 3.58 14.54 3.89
N LEU A 120 3.41 14.42 5.21
CA LEU A 120 4.53 14.23 6.13
C LEU A 120 5.00 12.78 5.99
N ASN A 121 6.22 12.60 5.48
CA ASN A 121 6.82 11.29 5.31
C ASN A 121 7.52 10.83 6.59
N TYR A 122 8.26 11.72 7.23
CA TYR A 122 9.07 11.39 8.40
C TYR A 122 9.28 12.60 9.30
N PHE A 123 9.29 12.37 10.60
CA PHE A 123 9.71 13.35 11.60
C PHE A 123 10.52 12.62 12.66
N SER A 124 11.63 13.19 13.11
CA SER A 124 12.36 12.61 14.24
C SER A 124 13.02 13.64 15.12
N ILE A 125 13.25 13.21 16.36
CA ILE A 125 14.14 13.86 17.31
C ILE A 125 15.12 12.79 17.78
N SER A 126 16.41 13.08 17.66
CA SER A 126 17.50 12.20 18.11
C SER A 126 18.40 12.92 19.09
N ASN A 127 18.95 12.16 20.03
CA ASN A 127 19.91 12.64 20.99
C ASN A 127 20.91 11.54 21.33
N ASP A 128 22.17 11.92 21.47
CA ASP A 128 23.23 11.02 21.90
C ASP A 128 23.47 11.12 23.41
N PHE A 129 23.92 10.02 24.00
CA PHE A 129 24.33 10.02 25.39
C PHE A 129 25.36 8.92 25.64
N GLN A 130 26.24 9.16 26.61
CA GLN A 130 27.29 8.24 27.00
C GLN A 130 27.00 7.70 28.41
N TRP A 131 26.98 6.37 28.55
CA TRP A 131 26.95 5.71 29.85
C TRP A 131 28.20 4.86 30.01
N ASN A 132 29.10 5.28 30.91
CA ASN A 132 30.42 4.70 31.08
C ASN A 132 31.20 4.78 29.74
N ASP A 133 31.69 3.64 29.24
CA ASP A 133 32.40 3.55 27.96
C ASP A 133 31.47 3.24 26.77
N LEU A 134 30.16 3.16 27.00
CA LEU A 134 29.17 2.88 25.96
C LEU A 134 28.60 4.18 25.41
N TYR A 135 28.87 4.44 24.13
CA TYR A 135 28.22 5.49 23.37
C TYR A 135 26.90 4.96 22.79
N MET A 136 25.83 5.74 22.94
CA MET A 136 24.48 5.35 22.54
C MET A 136 23.75 6.54 21.93
N VAL A 137 22.80 6.23 21.04
CA VAL A 137 21.92 7.22 20.42
C VAL A 137 20.48 6.75 20.55
N PHE A 138 19.61 7.64 20.98
CA PHE A 138 18.16 7.43 21.02
C PHE A 138 17.49 8.30 19.97
N SER A 139 16.43 7.79 19.35
CA SER A 139 15.56 8.58 18.49
C SER A 139 14.10 8.22 18.68
N LEU A 140 13.25 9.23 18.78
CA LEU A 140 11.82 9.12 18.59
C LEU A 140 11.49 9.56 17.17
N ASN A 141 10.76 8.73 16.42
CA ASN A 141 10.44 9.00 15.04
C ASN A 141 8.97 8.69 14.72
N TYR A 142 8.37 9.55 13.91
CA TYR A 142 7.15 9.26 13.16
C TYR A 142 7.58 8.91 11.74
N GLN A 143 7.07 7.80 11.21
CA GLN A 143 7.35 7.37 9.85
C GLN A 143 6.04 6.98 9.17
N LYS A 144 5.81 7.47 7.95
CA LYS A 144 4.81 6.90 7.04
C LYS A 144 5.44 5.76 6.26
N LEU A 145 4.88 4.55 6.36
CA LEU A 145 5.44 3.34 5.75
C LEU A 145 4.67 2.89 4.53
N TYR A 146 3.34 3.05 4.52
CA TYR A 146 2.49 2.59 3.44
C TYR A 146 1.48 3.65 3.04
N ASN A 147 1.22 3.75 1.74
CA ASN A 147 0.17 4.60 1.18
C ASN A 147 -0.79 3.72 0.35
N PHE A 148 -2.09 3.98 0.49
CA PHE A 148 -3.17 3.26 -0.19
C PHE A 148 -3.96 4.13 -1.17
N ASN A 149 -3.61 5.40 -1.35
CA ASN A 149 -4.35 6.31 -2.22
C ASN A 149 -4.38 5.80 -3.66
N ARG A 150 -5.60 5.66 -4.18
CA ARG A 150 -5.88 5.09 -5.50
C ARG A 150 -7.25 5.54 -5.97
N GLU A 151 -7.40 5.81 -7.26
CA GLU A 151 -8.67 6.24 -7.83
C GLU A 151 -8.75 5.73 -9.27
N TRP A 152 -9.82 5.01 -9.57
CA TRP A 152 -10.02 4.36 -10.85
C TRP A 152 -11.47 4.39 -11.30
N ASP A 153 -11.66 4.68 -12.58
CA ASP A 153 -12.92 4.52 -13.28
C ASP A 153 -12.84 3.34 -14.26
N PHE A 154 -13.75 2.38 -14.09
CA PHE A 154 -13.79 1.16 -14.87
C PHE A 154 -15.14 0.94 -15.55
N PRO A 155 -15.18 0.80 -16.89
CA PRO A 155 -16.30 0.18 -17.55
C PRO A 155 -16.33 -1.32 -17.20
N ILE A 156 -17.48 -1.81 -16.76
CA ILE A 156 -17.77 -3.23 -16.61
C ILE A 156 -18.66 -3.66 -17.78
N ALA A 157 -18.30 -4.75 -18.45
CA ALA A 157 -19.14 -5.39 -19.45
C ALA A 157 -19.24 -6.90 -19.19
N LEU A 158 -20.34 -7.32 -18.57
CA LEU A 158 -20.63 -8.73 -18.30
C LEU A 158 -21.63 -9.23 -19.32
N ASN A 159 -21.26 -10.25 -20.10
CA ASN A 159 -22.13 -10.78 -21.16
C ASN A 159 -22.61 -12.19 -20.81
N ASN A 160 -23.83 -12.53 -21.21
CA ASN A 160 -24.45 -13.84 -21.03
C ASN A 160 -24.59 -14.30 -19.58
N ILE A 161 -24.81 -13.39 -18.63
CA ILE A 161 -25.12 -13.76 -17.24
C ILE A 161 -26.45 -14.51 -17.21
N THR A 162 -26.45 -15.73 -16.67
CA THR A 162 -27.68 -16.51 -16.53
C THR A 162 -28.34 -16.19 -15.19
N LEU A 163 -29.46 -15.47 -15.24
CA LEU A 163 -30.25 -15.12 -14.06
C LEU A 163 -31.36 -16.15 -13.84
N PRO A 164 -31.42 -16.81 -12.66
CA PRO A 164 -32.47 -17.78 -12.36
C PRO A 164 -33.86 -17.19 -12.59
N PHE A 165 -34.71 -17.93 -13.30
CA PHE A 165 -36.10 -17.54 -13.61
C PHE A 165 -36.29 -16.32 -14.54
N VAL A 166 -35.20 -15.64 -14.95
CA VAL A 166 -35.24 -14.47 -15.85
C VAL A 166 -34.71 -14.85 -17.24
N GLY A 167 -33.55 -15.48 -17.36
CA GLY A 167 -32.95 -15.79 -18.67
C GLY A 167 -31.52 -15.28 -18.74
N THR A 168 -31.07 -14.84 -19.91
CA THR A 168 -29.73 -14.27 -20.08
C THR A 168 -29.77 -12.75 -19.95
N ALA A 169 -28.73 -12.18 -19.36
CA ALA A 169 -28.56 -10.75 -19.23
C ALA A 169 -27.15 -10.33 -19.64
N ASP A 170 -27.06 -9.22 -20.37
CA ASP A 170 -25.82 -8.48 -20.58
C ASP A 170 -25.88 -7.23 -19.70
N ILE A 171 -24.84 -6.98 -18.91
CA ILE A 171 -24.74 -5.85 -18.00
C ILE A 171 -23.58 -4.98 -18.45
N GLN A 172 -23.88 -3.70 -18.70
CA GLN A 172 -22.87 -2.67 -18.91
C GLN A 172 -22.94 -1.71 -17.73
N ALA A 173 -21.83 -1.53 -17.01
CA ALA A 173 -21.78 -0.62 -15.88
C ALA A 173 -20.53 0.27 -15.90
N GLN A 174 -20.58 1.37 -15.15
CA GLN A 174 -19.43 2.21 -14.83
C GLN A 174 -19.22 2.15 -13.33
N GLN A 175 -18.07 1.61 -12.93
CA GLN A 175 -17.64 1.49 -11.55
C GLN A 175 -16.53 2.50 -11.28
N HIS A 176 -16.69 3.27 -10.22
CA HIS A 176 -15.69 4.16 -9.69
C HIS A 176 -15.20 3.60 -8.35
N TYR A 177 -13.91 3.33 -8.30
CA TYR A 177 -13.20 2.87 -7.12
C TYR A 177 -12.28 3.97 -6.63
N ARG A 178 -12.31 4.24 -5.34
CA ARG A 178 -11.39 5.14 -4.68
C ARG A 178 -10.96 4.55 -3.36
N GLN A 179 -9.67 4.55 -3.10
CA GLN A 179 -9.08 4.15 -1.85
C GLN A 179 -8.29 5.33 -1.30
N ASP A 180 -8.44 5.62 -0.01
CA ASP A 180 -7.73 6.70 0.65
C ASP A 180 -7.19 6.23 1.99
N GLY A 181 -5.91 6.51 2.26
CA GLY A 181 -5.36 6.29 3.59
C GLY A 181 -3.90 5.88 3.59
N SER A 182 -3.41 5.62 4.79
CA SER A 182 -2.01 5.26 5.00
C SER A 182 -1.79 4.57 6.31
N LEU A 183 -0.66 3.85 6.39
CA LEU A 183 -0.14 3.33 7.64
C LEU A 183 1.15 4.04 8.01
N SER A 184 1.19 4.50 9.25
CA SER A 184 2.32 5.20 9.84
C SER A 184 2.65 4.62 11.20
N ALA A 185 3.91 4.66 11.60
CA ALA A 185 4.34 4.16 12.89
C ALA A 185 5.02 5.24 13.72
N LEU A 186 4.81 5.17 15.03
CA LEU A 186 5.66 5.84 16.01
C LEU A 186 6.77 4.86 16.43
N GLY A 187 8.00 5.15 16.02
CA GLY A 187 9.19 4.36 16.29
C GLY A 187 10.03 4.91 17.44
N PHE A 188 10.40 4.02 18.37
CA PHE A 188 11.41 4.26 19.39
C PHE A 188 12.68 3.51 18.98
N ALA A 189 13.65 4.26 18.48
CA ALA A 189 14.92 3.72 18.02
C ALA A 189 16.02 3.93 19.05
N PHE A 190 16.89 2.93 19.15
CA PHE A 190 18.03 2.92 20.06
C PHE A 190 19.21 2.26 19.37
N SER A 191 20.39 2.85 19.50
CA SER A 191 21.64 2.33 18.95
C SER A 191 22.76 2.39 19.97
N MET A 192 23.65 1.41 19.92
CA MET A 192 24.80 1.30 20.80
C MET A 192 26.06 0.92 20.02
N GLN A 193 27.18 1.53 20.40
CA GLN A 193 28.50 1.15 19.89
C GLN A 193 29.08 0.01 20.74
N LEU A 194 29.17 -1.20 20.16
CA LEU A 194 29.75 -2.36 20.86
C LEU A 194 31.28 -2.38 20.78
N SER A 195 31.84 -1.89 19.67
CA SER A 195 33.28 -1.71 19.48
C SER A 195 33.52 -0.57 18.49
N ARG A 196 34.78 -0.21 18.26
CA ARG A 196 35.16 0.80 17.26
C ARG A 196 34.68 0.46 15.84
N GLN A 197 34.44 -0.81 15.55
CA GLN A 197 34.07 -1.29 14.21
C GLN A 197 32.62 -1.79 14.14
N LEU A 198 31.93 -1.97 15.27
CA LEU A 198 30.61 -2.61 15.30
C LEU A 198 29.63 -1.81 16.14
N SER A 199 28.49 -1.50 15.54
CA SER A 199 27.31 -1.00 16.23
C SER A 199 26.09 -1.85 15.93
N VAL A 200 25.17 -1.83 16.89
CA VAL A 200 23.87 -2.49 16.79
C VAL A 200 22.80 -1.52 17.24
N GLY A 201 21.63 -1.65 16.64
CA GLY A 201 20.48 -0.85 17.04
C GLY A 201 19.19 -1.61 16.83
N PHE A 202 18.14 -1.13 17.45
CA PHE A 202 16.79 -1.62 17.24
C PHE A 202 15.80 -0.46 17.21
N THR A 203 14.67 -0.68 16.56
CA THR A 203 13.50 0.21 16.60
C THR A 203 12.28 -0.60 17.00
N ILE A 204 11.50 -0.09 17.94
CA ILE A 204 10.16 -0.61 18.26
C ILE A 204 9.16 0.33 17.61
N ASN A 205 8.36 -0.17 16.69
CA ASN A 205 7.35 0.60 15.98
C ASN A 205 5.96 0.26 16.53
N TYR A 206 5.23 1.28 16.93
CA TYR A 206 3.85 1.19 17.35
C TYR A 206 2.95 1.76 16.25
N TRP A 207 1.96 0.97 15.84
CA TRP A 207 0.99 1.28 14.79
C TRP A 207 -0.37 1.38 15.45
N ASP A 208 -0.97 2.58 15.42
CA ASP A 208 -2.19 2.89 16.17
C ASP A 208 -2.79 4.19 15.65
N GLU A 209 -4.09 4.18 15.37
CA GLU A 209 -4.85 5.31 14.80
C GLU A 209 -4.98 6.50 15.76
N ASP A 210 -4.99 6.28 17.08
CA ASP A 210 -5.08 7.37 18.06
C ASP A 210 -3.79 8.18 18.15
N ILE A 211 -2.66 7.60 17.71
CA ILE A 211 -1.33 8.23 17.74
C ILE A 211 -0.91 8.74 16.36
N CYS A 212 -1.18 7.98 15.31
CA CYS A 212 -0.74 8.24 13.95
C CYS A 212 -1.74 7.68 12.93
N ASN A 213 -1.84 8.28 11.75
CA ASN A 213 -2.77 7.81 10.72
C ASN A 213 -2.50 6.34 10.36
N ASN A 214 -3.42 5.45 10.76
CA ASN A 214 -3.38 4.00 10.58
C ASN A 214 -4.77 3.49 10.21
N LYS A 215 -5.31 4.10 9.18
CA LYS A 215 -6.59 3.73 8.60
C LYS A 215 -6.56 3.91 7.10
N TRP A 216 -7.43 3.18 6.43
CA TRP A 216 -7.79 3.45 5.05
C TRP A 216 -9.26 3.19 4.83
N GLU A 217 -9.80 3.86 3.82
CA GLU A 217 -11.20 3.81 3.43
C GLU A 217 -11.25 3.43 1.95
N GLU A 218 -12.19 2.56 1.59
CA GLU A 218 -12.43 2.12 0.23
C GLU A 218 -13.85 2.47 -0.16
N PHE A 219 -13.99 3.26 -1.21
CA PHE A 219 -15.25 3.65 -1.81
C PHE A 219 -15.38 2.95 -3.15
N ASN A 220 -16.43 2.16 -3.29
CA ASN A 220 -16.72 1.43 -4.51
C ASN A 220 -18.15 1.73 -4.94
N SER A 221 -18.30 2.37 -6.09
CA SER A 221 -19.59 2.89 -6.54
C SER A 221 -19.88 2.55 -7.98
N ILE A 222 -21.15 2.22 -8.28
CA ILE A 222 -21.61 1.96 -9.64
C ILE A 222 -22.60 3.06 -10.03
N TYR A 223 -22.20 3.98 -10.92
CA TYR A 223 -22.98 5.19 -11.25
C TYR A 223 -23.90 5.05 -12.47
N SER A 224 -23.64 4.07 -13.31
CA SER A 224 -24.57 3.68 -14.37
C SER A 224 -24.45 2.18 -14.57
N ALA A 225 -25.58 1.49 -14.57
CA ALA A 225 -25.65 0.08 -14.92
C ALA A 225 -26.89 -0.15 -15.77
N GLU A 226 -26.68 -0.59 -17.01
CA GLU A 226 -27.69 -0.97 -17.97
C GLU A 226 -27.70 -2.49 -18.10
N ALA A 227 -28.81 -3.11 -17.70
CA ALA A 227 -29.01 -4.55 -17.87
C ALA A 227 -29.94 -4.83 -19.06
N TYR A 228 -29.40 -5.45 -20.10
CA TYR A 228 -30.12 -5.94 -21.28
C TYR A 228 -30.52 -7.38 -21.04
N MET A 229 -31.82 -7.67 -20.93
CA MET A 229 -32.31 -9.01 -20.60
C MET A 229 -33.03 -9.67 -21.76
N GLU A 230 -32.82 -10.97 -21.94
CA GLU A 230 -33.58 -11.81 -22.85
C GLU A 230 -34.34 -12.90 -22.09
N MET A 231 -35.67 -12.91 -22.23
CA MET A 231 -36.54 -13.95 -21.69
C MET A 231 -37.17 -14.76 -22.82
N GLY A 232 -36.60 -15.93 -23.11
CA GLY A 232 -37.17 -16.87 -24.09
C GLY A 232 -37.34 -16.27 -25.49
N GLY A 233 -36.33 -15.53 -25.99
CA GLY A 233 -36.36 -14.87 -27.29
C GLY A 233 -36.94 -13.45 -27.31
N ILE A 234 -37.38 -12.91 -26.17
CA ILE A 234 -37.93 -11.56 -26.05
C ILE A 234 -36.91 -10.66 -25.35
N GLN A 235 -36.45 -9.62 -26.05
CA GLN A 235 -35.63 -8.56 -25.45
C GLN A 235 -36.49 -7.64 -24.58
N ILE A 236 -36.08 -7.46 -23.33
CA ILE A 236 -36.68 -6.53 -22.38
C ILE A 236 -35.92 -5.20 -22.46
N PRO A 237 -36.60 -4.03 -22.43
CA PRO A 237 -35.93 -2.74 -22.35
C PRO A 237 -34.94 -2.68 -21.18
N PRO A 238 -33.81 -1.98 -21.35
CA PRO A 238 -32.78 -1.93 -20.32
C PRO A 238 -33.34 -1.30 -19.04
N VAL A 239 -32.98 -1.91 -17.91
CA VAL A 239 -33.28 -1.37 -16.58
C VAL A 239 -32.06 -0.61 -16.11
N ASN A 240 -32.24 0.67 -15.78
CA ASN A 240 -31.22 1.45 -15.08
C ASN A 240 -31.24 1.09 -13.61
N ILE A 241 -30.07 0.74 -13.09
CA ILE A 241 -29.85 0.48 -11.68
C ILE A 241 -29.17 1.72 -11.09
N ASN A 242 -29.70 2.23 -9.97
CA ASN A 242 -29.19 3.44 -9.32
C ASN A 242 -27.97 3.12 -8.44
N ASP A 243 -27.09 4.13 -8.33
CA ASP A 243 -25.93 4.28 -7.43
C ASP A 243 -25.93 3.33 -6.23
N ILE A 244 -25.23 2.20 -6.36
CA ILE A 244 -24.79 1.42 -5.21
C ILE A 244 -23.45 2.00 -4.79
N ILE A 245 -23.36 2.40 -3.52
CA ILE A 245 -22.11 2.87 -2.91
C ILE A 245 -21.79 1.91 -1.79
N ARG A 246 -20.75 1.11 -1.99
CA ARG A 246 -20.10 0.35 -0.94
C ARG A 246 -18.95 1.19 -0.38
N HIS A 247 -18.88 1.29 0.94
CA HIS A 247 -17.83 1.99 1.65
C HIS A 247 -17.30 1.08 2.76
N ASP A 248 -16.00 0.79 2.72
CA ASP A 248 -15.33 -0.06 3.69
C ASP A 248 -14.31 0.79 4.45
N GLU A 249 -14.40 0.83 5.79
CA GLU A 249 -13.46 1.51 6.67
C GLU A 249 -12.58 0.48 7.37
N TYR A 250 -11.27 0.67 7.35
CA TYR A 250 -10.30 -0.21 7.99
C TYR A 250 -9.43 0.57 8.98
N LYS A 251 -9.24 0.02 10.18
CA LYS A 251 -8.28 0.52 11.17
C LYS A 251 -7.24 -0.53 11.49
N PHE A 252 -5.99 -0.12 11.58
CA PHE A 252 -4.83 -0.99 11.72
C PHE A 252 -4.11 -0.73 13.05
N GLU A 253 -3.91 -1.78 13.83
CA GLU A 253 -3.16 -1.71 15.08
C GLU A 253 -2.12 -2.83 15.17
N GLY A 254 -0.92 -2.52 15.64
CA GLY A 254 0.14 -3.52 15.72
C GLY A 254 1.45 -3.02 16.30
N ILE A 255 2.38 -3.96 16.50
CA ILE A 255 3.74 -3.67 16.96
C ILE A 255 4.72 -4.50 16.16
N ASN A 256 5.78 -3.86 15.65
CA ASN A 256 6.87 -4.56 15.00
C ASN A 256 8.24 -4.07 15.48
N TYR A 257 9.25 -4.89 15.25
CA TYR A 257 10.63 -4.60 15.61
C TYR A 257 11.51 -4.55 14.37
N ASN A 258 12.42 -3.57 14.33
CA ASN A 258 13.50 -3.50 13.35
C ASN A 258 14.82 -3.71 14.11
N LEU A 259 15.69 -4.57 13.60
CA LEU A 259 17.03 -4.82 14.13
C LEU A 259 18.04 -4.40 13.08
N GLY A 260 19.07 -3.66 13.50
CA GLY A 260 20.08 -3.09 12.62
C GLY A 260 21.48 -3.37 13.13
N PHE A 261 22.37 -3.68 12.20
CA PHE A 261 23.78 -3.94 12.44
C PHE A 261 24.60 -3.09 11.47
N LEU A 262 25.67 -2.50 11.96
CA LEU A 262 26.63 -1.78 11.12
C LEU A 262 28.04 -2.20 11.49
N PHE A 263 28.79 -2.68 10.49
CA PHE A 263 30.16 -3.13 10.64
C PHE A 263 31.09 -2.34 9.72
N ARG A 264 32.11 -1.71 10.30
CA ARG A 264 33.12 -0.89 9.62
C ARG A 264 34.49 -1.55 9.79
N PRO A 265 34.82 -2.58 8.96
CA PRO A 265 36.11 -3.27 9.07
C PRO A 265 37.29 -2.34 8.83
N VAL A 266 37.11 -1.34 7.96
CA VAL A 266 38.05 -0.25 7.70
C VAL A 266 37.30 1.07 7.64
N GLU A 267 37.99 2.20 7.79
CA GLU A 267 37.35 3.52 7.92
C GLU A 267 36.46 3.89 6.72
N ASP A 268 36.82 3.45 5.51
CA ASP A 268 36.14 3.82 4.28
C ASP A 268 35.13 2.78 3.76
N PHE A 269 34.99 1.64 4.45
CA PHE A 269 34.08 0.57 4.03
C PHE A 269 33.13 0.19 5.15
N THR A 270 31.84 0.16 4.83
CA THR A 270 30.77 -0.17 5.76
C THR A 270 29.91 -1.28 5.20
N ILE A 271 29.56 -2.24 6.05
CA ILE A 271 28.56 -3.27 5.80
C ILE A 271 27.42 -3.04 6.77
N GLY A 272 26.21 -2.85 6.26
CA GLY A 272 24.98 -2.78 7.04
C GLY A 272 24.14 -4.03 6.86
N MET A 273 23.44 -4.44 7.91
CA MET A 273 22.39 -5.46 7.83
C MET A 273 21.17 -4.98 8.60
N VAL A 274 19.99 -5.24 8.07
CA VAL A 274 18.72 -4.91 8.72
C VAL A 274 17.77 -6.10 8.65
N TYR A 275 16.99 -6.30 9.71
CA TYR A 275 15.91 -7.27 9.77
C TYR A 275 14.67 -6.61 10.37
N LYS A 276 13.55 -6.65 9.64
CA LYS A 276 12.24 -6.21 10.11
C LYS A 276 11.40 -7.45 10.39
N THR A 277 10.92 -7.57 11.62
CA THR A 277 10.18 -8.76 12.07
C THR A 277 8.82 -8.86 11.39
N GLN A 278 8.39 -10.08 11.06
CA GLN A 278 6.96 -10.36 10.86
C GLN A 278 6.18 -10.03 12.14
N PHE A 279 4.93 -9.63 11.99
CA PHE A 279 4.04 -9.35 13.11
C PHE A 279 2.58 -9.55 12.71
N ASN A 280 1.70 -9.74 13.69
CA ASN A 280 0.27 -9.74 13.47
C ASN A 280 -0.28 -8.38 13.87
N ALA A 281 -1.05 -7.77 12.99
CA ALA A 281 -1.83 -6.59 13.25
C ALA A 281 -3.30 -6.96 13.39
N ASP A 282 -4.00 -6.25 14.27
CA ASP A 282 -5.45 -6.34 14.40
C ASP A 282 -6.08 -5.31 13.45
N ILE A 283 -7.12 -5.75 12.72
CA ILE A 283 -7.84 -4.93 11.75
C ILE A 283 -9.29 -4.85 12.18
N ALA A 284 -9.77 -3.63 12.46
CA ALA A 284 -11.20 -3.39 12.62
C ALA A 284 -11.77 -2.92 11.28
N HIS A 285 -12.65 -3.72 10.68
CA HIS A 285 -13.23 -3.48 9.37
C HIS A 285 -14.73 -3.22 9.49
N ARG A 286 -15.21 -2.12 8.90
CA ARG A 286 -16.63 -1.75 8.89
C ARG A 286 -17.11 -1.59 7.47
N ILE A 287 -18.23 -2.24 7.16
CA ILE A 287 -18.80 -2.25 5.82
C ILE A 287 -20.10 -1.46 5.84
N TYR A 288 -20.21 -0.47 4.97
CA TYR A 288 -21.39 0.34 4.76
C TYR A 288 -21.89 0.17 3.33
N THR A 289 -23.19 -0.05 3.18
CA THR A 289 -23.86 -0.07 1.88
C THR A 289 -24.88 1.06 1.83
N ASN A 290 -24.72 1.97 0.88
CA ASN A 290 -25.55 3.17 0.73
C ASN A 290 -25.66 4.01 2.02
N GLY A 291 -24.55 4.09 2.75
CA GLY A 291 -24.44 4.81 4.03
C GLY A 291 -25.04 4.09 5.25
N ILE A 292 -25.52 2.85 5.08
CA ILE A 292 -26.05 2.03 6.18
C ILE A 292 -24.96 1.04 6.59
N LEU A 293 -24.62 1.01 7.88
CA LEU A 293 -23.70 0.02 8.44
C LEU A 293 -24.32 -1.38 8.30
N GLU A 294 -23.63 -2.25 7.56
CA GLU A 294 -24.07 -3.60 7.26
C GLU A 294 -23.35 -4.64 8.13
N SER A 295 -22.04 -4.46 8.34
CA SER A 295 -21.21 -5.40 9.09
C SER A 295 -20.04 -4.71 9.79
N VAL A 296 -19.61 -5.32 10.89
CA VAL A 296 -18.38 -4.99 11.61
C VAL A 296 -17.64 -6.30 11.78
N LEU A 297 -16.39 -6.34 11.33
CA LEU A 297 -15.54 -7.52 11.30
C LEU A 297 -14.24 -7.22 12.04
N ASP A 298 -13.82 -8.17 12.88
CA ASP A 298 -12.52 -8.17 13.53
C ASP A 298 -11.59 -9.17 12.82
N GLU A 299 -10.62 -8.66 12.06
CA GLU A 299 -9.70 -9.46 11.26
C GLU A 299 -8.26 -9.37 11.79
N LYS A 300 -7.41 -10.29 11.35
CA LYS A 300 -5.97 -10.24 11.64
C LYS A 300 -5.15 -10.23 10.36
N MET A 301 -4.21 -9.30 10.29
CA MET A 301 -3.29 -9.17 9.18
C MET A 301 -1.88 -9.54 9.63
N LYS A 302 -1.35 -10.64 9.10
CA LYS A 302 0.03 -11.07 9.33
C LYS A 302 0.94 -10.38 8.32
N MET A 303 1.67 -9.37 8.77
CA MET A 303 2.64 -8.64 7.96
C MET A 303 3.94 -9.44 7.78
N PRO A 304 4.55 -9.43 6.58
CA PRO A 304 5.72 -10.25 6.27
C PRO A 304 7.00 -9.72 6.92
N ALA A 305 7.94 -10.64 7.19
CA ALA A 305 9.30 -10.27 7.56
C ALA A 305 10.06 -9.73 6.35
N SER A 306 11.07 -8.88 6.61
CA SER A 306 12.00 -8.41 5.59
C SER A 306 13.42 -8.39 6.11
N TYR A 307 14.41 -8.56 5.24
CA TYR A 307 15.82 -8.40 5.58
C TYR A 307 16.58 -7.71 4.45
N GLY A 308 17.65 -7.02 4.80
CA GLY A 308 18.51 -6.38 3.82
C GLY A 308 19.97 -6.34 4.24
N ILE A 309 20.84 -6.27 3.24
CA ILE A 309 22.28 -6.15 3.38
C ILE A 309 22.71 -5.01 2.48
N GLY A 310 23.47 -4.08 3.03
CA GLY A 310 24.01 -2.93 2.30
C GLY A 310 25.51 -2.83 2.45
N ILE A 311 26.17 -2.37 1.40
CA ILE A 311 27.58 -1.99 1.44
C ILE A 311 27.75 -0.54 1.01
N SER A 312 28.72 0.13 1.61
CA SER A 312 29.07 1.51 1.28
C SER A 312 30.58 1.65 1.28
N TYR A 313 31.11 2.28 0.23
CA TYR A 313 32.54 2.57 0.09
C TYR A 313 32.78 4.05 -0.20
N ARG A 314 33.64 4.66 0.60
CA ARG A 314 34.07 6.05 0.46
C ARG A 314 35.40 6.09 -0.29
N PHE A 315 35.36 6.48 -1.57
CA PHE A 315 36.57 6.57 -2.41
C PHE A 315 37.42 7.80 -2.10
N SER A 316 36.79 8.86 -1.58
CA SER A 316 37.45 10.09 -1.11
C SER A 316 36.58 10.79 -0.08
N GLN A 317 37.05 11.88 0.51
CA GLN A 317 36.22 12.67 1.45
C GLN A 317 34.94 13.22 0.82
N ASP A 318 34.93 13.39 -0.50
CA ASP A 318 33.81 13.97 -1.23
C ASP A 318 33.02 12.94 -2.04
N PHE A 319 33.52 11.71 -2.26
CA PHE A 319 32.86 10.72 -3.13
C PHE A 319 32.61 9.38 -2.46
N ARG A 320 31.37 8.90 -2.53
CA ARG A 320 30.91 7.61 -1.97
C ARG A 320 29.99 6.89 -2.95
N MET A 321 30.02 5.57 -2.91
CA MET A 321 29.00 4.72 -3.53
C MET A 321 28.44 3.71 -2.54
N SER A 322 27.19 3.30 -2.75
CA SER A 322 26.51 2.28 -1.97
C SER A 322 25.76 1.30 -2.86
N ALA A 323 25.56 0.08 -2.36
CA ALA A 323 24.74 -0.93 -2.99
C ALA A 323 24.01 -1.76 -1.93
N ASP A 324 22.72 -1.97 -2.13
CA ASP A 324 21.86 -2.67 -1.19
C ASP A 324 21.09 -3.79 -1.89
N TYR A 325 20.91 -4.89 -1.15
CA TYR A 325 19.98 -5.97 -1.42
C TYR A 325 18.93 -5.99 -0.31
N TYR A 326 17.65 -6.06 -0.66
CA TYR A 326 16.55 -6.12 0.31
C TYR A 326 15.49 -7.11 -0.14
N GLU A 327 14.99 -7.95 0.76
CA GLU A 327 14.02 -9.00 0.44
C GLU A 327 12.85 -8.97 1.42
N THR A 328 11.63 -9.01 0.89
CA THR A 328 10.38 -9.08 1.66
C THR A 328 9.65 -10.38 1.38
N GLN A 329 9.29 -11.10 2.45
CA GLN A 329 8.72 -12.44 2.38
C GLN A 329 7.18 -12.40 2.21
N TRP A 330 6.72 -11.89 1.06
CA TRP A 330 5.29 -11.71 0.78
C TRP A 330 4.46 -12.99 0.77
N GLN A 331 5.07 -14.16 0.60
CA GLN A 331 4.41 -15.46 0.76
C GLN A 331 3.90 -15.72 2.20
N HIS A 332 4.26 -14.87 3.15
CA HIS A 332 3.77 -14.92 4.53
C HIS A 332 2.83 -13.77 4.88
N PHE A 333 2.46 -12.94 3.89
CA PHE A 333 1.46 -11.89 4.05
C PHE A 333 0.06 -12.48 3.97
N MET A 334 -0.59 -12.64 5.12
CA MET A 334 -1.88 -13.32 5.24
C MET A 334 -2.91 -12.44 5.95
N VAL A 335 -4.17 -12.54 5.54
CA VAL A 335 -5.32 -11.96 6.23
C VAL A 335 -6.20 -13.10 6.73
N ARG A 336 -6.66 -12.98 7.97
CA ARG A 336 -7.50 -13.97 8.64
C ARG A 336 -8.78 -13.32 9.16
N ASP A 337 -9.92 -13.91 8.82
CA ASP A 337 -11.23 -13.46 9.27
C ASP A 337 -11.62 -14.00 10.67
N GLU A 338 -12.80 -13.60 11.16
CA GLU A 338 -13.36 -14.05 12.45
C GLU A 338 -13.64 -15.56 12.52
N ASN A 339 -13.74 -16.23 11.38
CA ASN A 339 -14.02 -17.67 11.26
C ASN A 339 -12.73 -18.50 11.13
N ASP A 340 -11.57 -17.90 11.37
CA ASP A 340 -10.23 -18.49 11.16
C ASP A 340 -9.97 -18.90 9.69
N ASN A 341 -10.70 -18.34 8.71
CA ASN A 341 -10.36 -18.50 7.30
C ASN A 341 -9.17 -17.59 6.98
N GLU A 342 -8.10 -18.18 6.44
CA GLU A 342 -6.87 -17.48 6.12
C GLU A 342 -6.66 -17.44 4.60
N VAL A 343 -6.38 -16.24 4.09
CA VAL A 343 -6.12 -15.95 2.68
C VAL A 343 -4.88 -15.09 2.54
N SER A 344 -4.21 -15.16 1.39
CA SER A 344 -3.10 -14.27 1.04
C SER A 344 -3.56 -12.82 0.97
N GLY A 345 -2.83 -11.91 1.61
CA GLY A 345 -3.09 -10.47 1.53
C GLY A 345 -2.73 -9.87 0.16
N VAL A 346 -1.98 -10.59 -0.68
CA VAL A 346 -1.65 -10.17 -2.05
C VAL A 346 -2.76 -10.58 -3.01
N THR A 347 -3.18 -11.85 -2.97
CA THR A 347 -4.04 -12.46 -4.00
C THR A 347 -5.49 -12.68 -3.56
N LYS A 348 -5.79 -12.48 -2.27
CA LYS A 348 -7.07 -12.83 -1.62
C LYS A 348 -7.48 -14.31 -1.80
N GLN A 349 -6.51 -15.20 -2.08
CA GLN A 349 -6.72 -16.64 -2.22
C GLN A 349 -6.28 -17.42 -1.00
N HIS A 350 -6.88 -18.59 -0.77
CA HIS A 350 -6.35 -19.54 0.21
C HIS A 350 -4.93 -19.97 -0.16
N ASP A 351 -4.12 -20.28 0.86
CA ASP A 351 -2.71 -20.67 0.75
C ASP A 351 -2.46 -21.77 -0.31
N SER A 352 -3.36 -22.75 -0.41
CA SER A 352 -3.25 -23.83 -1.42
C SER A 352 -3.37 -23.39 -2.89
N GLN A 353 -3.86 -22.18 -3.14
CA GLN A 353 -4.11 -21.62 -4.47
C GLN A 353 -3.24 -20.39 -4.78
N SER A 354 -2.68 -19.74 -3.75
CA SER A 354 -1.85 -18.56 -3.88
C SER A 354 -0.41 -18.96 -4.22
N ASP A 355 0.15 -18.40 -5.29
CA ASP A 355 1.54 -18.61 -5.69
C ASP A 355 2.28 -17.27 -5.61
N VAL A 356 2.61 -16.82 -4.39
CA VAL A 356 3.27 -15.52 -4.18
C VAL A 356 4.72 -15.76 -3.82
N ASP A 357 5.63 -15.14 -4.56
CA ASP A 357 7.06 -15.18 -4.30
C ASP A 357 7.54 -14.00 -3.42
N PRO A 358 8.67 -14.14 -2.70
CA PRO A 358 9.35 -13.01 -2.09
C PRO A 358 9.79 -11.98 -3.15
N THR A 359 9.71 -10.69 -2.83
CA THR A 359 10.27 -9.64 -3.69
C THR A 359 11.71 -9.34 -3.30
N ARG A 360 12.56 -9.13 -4.31
CA ARG A 360 14.00 -8.85 -4.13
C ARG A 360 14.37 -7.53 -4.80
N GLN A 361 14.78 -6.58 -3.99
CA GLN A 361 15.14 -5.23 -4.40
C GLN A 361 16.65 -5.13 -4.49
N ILE A 362 17.13 -4.47 -5.53
CA ILE A 362 18.55 -4.16 -5.73
C ILE A 362 18.65 -2.66 -5.97
N ARG A 363 19.50 -1.98 -5.19
CA ARG A 363 19.66 -0.53 -5.25
C ARG A 363 21.13 -0.18 -5.29
N VAL A 364 21.49 0.81 -6.11
CA VAL A 364 22.84 1.36 -6.18
C VAL A 364 22.76 2.88 -6.16
N GLY A 365 23.60 3.50 -5.34
CA GLY A 365 23.63 4.96 -5.16
C GLY A 365 25.04 5.52 -5.21
N ALA A 366 25.15 6.79 -5.61
CA ALA A 366 26.41 7.55 -5.58
C ALA A 366 26.17 8.96 -5.03
N GLU A 367 27.07 9.40 -4.15
CA GLU A 367 27.05 10.71 -3.50
C GLU A 367 28.37 11.43 -3.76
N TYR A 368 28.28 12.68 -4.23
CA TYR A 368 29.41 13.58 -4.41
C TYR A 368 29.18 14.91 -3.71
N TYR A 369 30.10 15.35 -2.86
CA TYR A 369 30.06 16.64 -2.20
C TYR A 369 30.91 17.67 -2.95
N PHE A 370 30.28 18.78 -3.34
CA PHE A 370 31.00 19.99 -3.70
C PHE A 370 31.24 20.83 -2.45
N THR A 371 32.45 20.75 -1.92
CA THR A 371 32.82 21.35 -0.64
C THR A 371 33.43 22.74 -0.80
N GLN A 372 32.86 23.72 -0.09
CA GLN A 372 33.37 25.09 0.04
C GLN A 372 33.61 25.42 1.52
N PRO A 373 34.40 26.46 1.86
CA PRO A 373 34.72 26.76 3.26
C PRO A 373 33.51 27.00 4.18
N ALA A 374 32.40 27.51 3.63
CA ALA A 374 31.21 27.87 4.42
C ALA A 374 30.03 26.91 4.23
N TYR A 375 30.02 26.10 3.17
CA TYR A 375 28.88 25.24 2.82
C TYR A 375 29.32 24.04 1.98
N ARG A 376 28.47 23.01 1.92
CA ARG A 376 28.62 21.85 1.02
C ARG A 376 27.35 21.68 0.20
N ILE A 377 27.51 21.34 -1.07
CA ILE A 377 26.41 20.99 -1.96
C ILE A 377 26.57 19.51 -2.35
N PRO A 378 25.73 18.61 -1.85
CA PRO A 378 25.72 17.24 -2.32
C PRO A 378 25.03 17.12 -3.69
N PHE A 379 25.54 16.22 -4.51
CA PHE A 379 24.93 15.71 -5.73
C PHE A 379 24.81 14.21 -5.57
N ARG A 380 23.60 13.69 -5.82
CA ARG A 380 23.28 12.28 -5.59
C ARG A 380 22.55 11.73 -6.79
N CYS A 381 22.81 10.48 -7.10
CA CYS A 381 22.02 9.72 -8.05
C CYS A 381 21.91 8.27 -7.61
N GLY A 382 20.86 7.60 -8.07
CA GLY A 382 20.68 6.18 -7.84
C GLY A 382 19.89 5.48 -8.92
N LEU A 383 20.08 4.16 -8.98
CA LEU A 383 19.35 3.24 -9.84
C LEU A 383 18.81 2.11 -8.97
N PHE A 384 17.61 1.65 -9.26
CA PHE A 384 16.99 0.58 -8.49
C PHE A 384 16.07 -0.31 -9.33
N TYR A 385 15.99 -1.54 -8.87
CA TYR A 385 14.98 -2.53 -9.22
C TYR A 385 14.20 -2.84 -7.95
N ASP A 386 12.89 -2.62 -7.98
CA ASP A 386 12.01 -2.65 -6.80
C ASP A 386 10.67 -3.36 -7.11
N PRO A 387 10.70 -4.68 -7.34
CA PRO A 387 9.53 -5.41 -7.78
C PRO A 387 8.43 -5.46 -6.71
N ALA A 388 7.18 -5.48 -7.16
CA ALA A 388 6.01 -5.66 -6.31
C ALA A 388 5.56 -7.14 -6.28
N PRO A 389 4.95 -7.61 -5.18
CA PRO A 389 4.46 -8.98 -5.11
C PRO A 389 3.26 -9.17 -6.05
N SER A 390 3.22 -10.30 -6.74
CA SER A 390 2.13 -10.70 -7.64
C SER A 390 1.97 -12.23 -7.58
N ASN A 391 1.02 -12.79 -8.34
CA ASN A 391 0.72 -14.20 -8.39
C ASN A 391 1.47 -14.89 -9.55
N GLY A 392 2.27 -15.90 -9.23
CA GLY A 392 3.11 -16.67 -10.16
C GLY A 392 4.48 -16.05 -10.40
N SER A 393 4.53 -14.76 -10.73
CA SER A 393 5.79 -14.00 -10.81
C SER A 393 5.62 -12.61 -10.22
N VAL A 394 6.72 -11.97 -9.84
CA VAL A 394 6.69 -10.59 -9.33
C VAL A 394 6.42 -9.58 -10.46
N ASP A 395 5.83 -8.45 -10.09
CA ASP A 395 5.65 -7.30 -10.97
C ASP A 395 6.93 -6.46 -11.00
N ASP A 396 7.56 -6.36 -12.17
CA ASP A 396 8.84 -5.70 -12.33
C ASP A 396 8.70 -4.17 -12.30
N TYR A 397 9.39 -3.51 -11.37
CA TYR A 397 9.55 -2.06 -11.37
C TYR A 397 11.01 -1.65 -11.38
N TRP A 398 11.31 -0.67 -12.23
CA TRP A 398 12.62 -0.08 -12.38
C TRP A 398 12.54 1.41 -12.17
N GLY A 399 13.64 2.00 -11.71
CA GLY A 399 13.66 3.43 -11.54
C GLY A 399 15.04 4.02 -11.33
N PHE A 400 15.04 5.34 -11.32
CA PHE A 400 16.21 6.13 -11.03
C PHE A 400 15.85 7.28 -10.10
N SER A 401 16.85 7.85 -9.45
CA SER A 401 16.68 9.07 -8.71
C SER A 401 17.86 10.01 -8.87
N SER A 402 17.59 11.27 -8.57
CA SER A 402 18.56 12.35 -8.50
C SER A 402 18.25 13.18 -7.28
N GLY A 403 19.28 13.59 -6.54
CA GLY A 403 19.12 14.42 -5.36
C GLY A 403 20.19 15.49 -5.25
N SER A 404 19.86 16.57 -4.57
CA SER A 404 20.83 17.59 -4.18
C SER A 404 20.41 18.25 -2.88
N GLY A 405 21.24 19.15 -2.38
CA GLY A 405 20.99 19.80 -1.10
C GLY A 405 21.93 20.96 -0.84
N PHE A 406 21.81 21.51 0.35
CA PHE A 406 22.64 22.57 0.85
C PHE A 406 22.89 22.36 2.34
N ILE A 407 24.16 22.24 2.70
CA ILE A 407 24.61 22.01 4.07
C ILE A 407 25.43 23.23 4.51
N SER A 408 25.01 23.91 5.57
CA SER A 408 25.70 25.07 6.11
C SER A 408 25.57 25.12 7.62
N GLY A 409 26.68 24.91 8.33
CA GLY A 409 26.70 24.87 9.79
C GLY A 409 25.86 23.71 10.33
N ASN A 410 24.78 24.04 11.02
CA ASN A 410 23.88 23.10 11.69
C ASN A 410 22.60 22.82 10.88
N ILE A 411 22.49 23.33 9.65
CA ILE A 411 21.30 23.17 8.81
C ILE A 411 21.70 22.37 7.57
N GLU A 412 20.94 21.31 7.30
CA GLU A 412 20.98 20.53 6.08
C GLU A 412 19.59 20.51 5.45
N PHE A 413 19.51 20.96 4.21
CA PHE A 413 18.31 20.87 3.38
C PHE A 413 18.62 20.00 2.17
N ASP A 414 17.78 19.00 1.91
CA ASP A 414 17.90 18.15 0.74
C ASP A 414 16.59 18.09 -0.03
N MET A 415 16.72 17.89 -1.34
CA MET A 415 15.63 17.53 -2.22
C MET A 415 16.03 16.33 -3.06
N ALA A 416 15.06 15.48 -3.36
CA ALA A 416 15.25 14.37 -4.27
C ALA A 416 14.05 14.18 -5.18
N TYR A 417 14.35 13.77 -6.40
CA TYR A 417 13.39 13.31 -7.38
C TYR A 417 13.64 11.82 -7.63
N GLN A 418 12.57 11.03 -7.65
CA GLN A 418 12.59 9.63 -8.01
C GLN A 418 11.56 9.37 -9.11
N TYR A 419 11.98 8.62 -10.12
CA TYR A 419 11.12 8.07 -11.15
C TYR A 419 11.09 6.55 -11.01
N ARG A 420 9.89 5.96 -10.99
CA ARG A 420 9.68 4.51 -10.94
C ARG A 420 8.66 4.13 -12.03
N LYS A 421 8.91 3.01 -12.72
CA LYS A 421 8.07 2.51 -13.81
C LYS A 421 7.92 1.00 -13.74
N GLY A 422 6.70 0.53 -13.95
CA GLY A 422 6.37 -0.88 -14.19
C GLY A 422 5.50 -0.99 -15.45
N ASN A 423 5.69 -2.04 -16.24
CA ASN A 423 4.85 -2.32 -17.40
C ASN A 423 4.16 -3.65 -17.19
N ASP A 424 2.91 -3.77 -17.66
CA ASP A 424 2.11 -5.00 -17.56
C ASP A 424 2.03 -5.54 -16.11
N VAL A 425 1.82 -4.65 -15.14
CA VAL A 425 1.78 -4.97 -13.70
C VAL A 425 0.35 -4.94 -13.15
N GLY A 426 0.13 -5.50 -11.96
CA GLY A 426 -1.12 -5.38 -11.22
C GLY A 426 -2.16 -6.47 -11.48
N ASP A 427 -1.77 -7.62 -12.05
CA ASP A 427 -2.64 -8.78 -12.34
C ASP A 427 -3.46 -9.28 -11.14
N THR A 428 -2.94 -9.11 -9.93
CA THR A 428 -3.58 -9.49 -8.66
C THR A 428 -4.63 -8.49 -8.18
N ILE A 429 -4.67 -7.29 -8.74
CA ILE A 429 -5.56 -6.20 -8.32
C ILE A 429 -7.01 -6.53 -8.68
N VAL A 430 -7.27 -7.00 -9.91
CA VAL A 430 -8.61 -7.38 -10.40
C VAL A 430 -8.53 -8.76 -11.06
N ARG A 431 -8.50 -9.79 -10.22
CA ARG A 431 -8.15 -11.17 -10.63
C ARG A 431 -9.07 -11.77 -11.68
N GLU A 432 -10.37 -11.49 -11.62
CA GLU A 432 -11.36 -12.14 -12.49
C GLU A 432 -11.25 -11.74 -13.98
N TYR A 433 -10.38 -10.77 -14.30
CA TYR A 433 -10.41 -10.10 -15.60
C TYR A 433 -9.06 -9.93 -16.31
N ASN A 434 -7.99 -10.62 -15.86
CA ASN A 434 -6.63 -10.48 -16.43
C ASN A 434 -6.23 -9.00 -16.58
N PHE A 435 -6.36 -8.27 -15.47
CA PHE A 435 -6.09 -6.84 -15.41
C PHE A 435 -4.59 -6.58 -15.47
N GLU A 436 -4.15 -5.67 -16.32
CA GLU A 436 -2.76 -5.25 -16.40
C GLU A 436 -2.71 -3.74 -16.63
N MET A 437 -1.71 -3.08 -16.08
CA MET A 437 -1.52 -1.64 -16.26
C MET A 437 -0.05 -1.27 -16.41
N ASP A 438 0.18 -0.17 -17.12
CA ASP A 438 1.47 0.52 -17.11
C ASP A 438 1.44 1.59 -16.03
N VAL A 439 2.46 1.62 -15.17
CA VAL A 439 2.54 2.55 -14.04
C VAL A 439 3.77 3.42 -14.20
N GLU A 440 3.59 4.73 -14.11
CA GLU A 440 4.68 5.70 -14.02
C GLU A 440 4.50 6.57 -12.77
N GLU A 441 5.53 6.59 -11.93
CA GLU A 441 5.52 7.30 -10.65
C GLU A 441 6.62 8.35 -10.61
N HIS A 442 6.22 9.56 -10.26
CA HIS A 442 7.09 10.69 -10.03
C HIS A 442 6.98 11.09 -8.56
N LEU A 443 8.11 11.03 -7.86
CA LEU A 443 8.19 11.30 -6.43
C LEU A 443 9.16 12.45 -6.19
N LEU A 444 8.73 13.45 -5.44
CA LEU A 444 9.56 14.54 -4.96
C LEU A 444 9.64 14.49 -3.43
N PHE A 445 10.83 14.53 -2.89
CA PHE A 445 11.08 14.58 -1.45
C PHE A 445 11.81 15.86 -1.11
N GLY A 446 11.43 16.47 0.01
CA GLY A 446 12.17 17.55 0.65
C GLY A 446 12.44 17.19 2.10
N SER A 447 13.68 17.36 2.57
CA SER A 447 14.03 17.17 3.97
C SER A 447 14.80 18.34 4.54
N LEU A 448 14.53 18.62 5.82
CA LEU A 448 15.25 19.59 6.62
C LEU A 448 15.74 18.90 7.89
N ILE A 449 17.04 18.96 8.13
CA ILE A 449 17.70 18.48 9.34
C ILE A 449 18.36 19.67 10.03
N VAL A 450 18.13 19.78 11.34
CA VAL A 450 18.75 20.79 12.20
C VAL A 450 19.47 20.08 13.34
N SER A 451 20.79 20.25 13.40
CA SER A 451 21.65 19.70 14.45
C SER A 451 21.92 20.74 15.56
N PHE A 452 22.09 20.30 16.80
CA PHE A 452 22.26 21.19 17.96
C PHE A 452 23.65 21.10 18.60
#